data_AF-A0A4S3JJP0-F1
#
_entry.id   AF-A0A4S3JJP0-F1
#
_cell.length_a   1.000
_cell.length_b   1.000
_cell.length_c   1.000
_cell.angle_alpha   90.00
_cell.angle_beta   90.00
_cell.angle_gamma   90.00
#
_symmetry.space_group_name_H-M   'P 1'
#
loop_
_entity.id
_entity.type
_entity.pdbx_description
1 polymer ?
#
loop_
_entity_poly.entity_id
_entity_poly.type
_entity_poly.pdbx_seq_one_letter_code
_entity_poly.pdbx_strand_id
1 'polypeptide(L)'
;MALLDCESEEDYIELVQHLLHTADPDSKQEGWALHKADPVIAAGLNKSRSRMDSEDFDEATAHTNAAEQTHEKGLAMGRALSIVKAVQTGYHLDKRDMAQYDTRDLYGIRHSYSKRSGSDLFAESLRRGRK
;
A
#
# COMPACT_ATOMS: atom_id res chain seq x y z
N MET A 1 3.63 -9.01 -22.25
CA MET A 1 4.08 -9.57 -20.95
C MET A 1 4.49 -8.39 -20.09
N ALA A 2 3.82 -8.16 -18.96
CA ALA A 2 4.20 -7.10 -18.02
C ALA A 2 4.94 -7.70 -16.81
N LEU A 3 5.75 -6.89 -16.12
CA LEU A 3 6.50 -7.33 -14.93
C LEU A 3 5.62 -7.89 -13.80
N LEU A 4 4.35 -7.48 -13.75
CA LEU A 4 3.36 -7.95 -12.78
C LEU A 4 2.88 -9.38 -13.07
N ASP A 5 2.97 -9.80 -14.34
CA ASP A 5 2.40 -11.07 -14.82
C ASP A 5 3.46 -12.18 -14.89
N CYS A 6 4.71 -11.90 -14.55
CA CYS A 6 5.78 -12.91 -14.52
C CYS A 6 5.48 -13.95 -13.44
N GLU A 7 5.50 -15.24 -13.80
CA GLU A 7 5.17 -16.34 -12.89
C GLU A 7 6.40 -16.88 -12.13
N SER A 8 7.61 -16.58 -12.60
CA SER A 8 8.87 -16.97 -11.98
C SER A 8 9.80 -15.80 -11.70
N GLU A 9 10.82 -16.03 -10.88
CA GLU A 9 11.89 -15.06 -10.64
C GLU A 9 12.71 -14.84 -11.91
N GLU A 10 12.99 -15.93 -12.63
CA GLU A 10 13.75 -15.95 -13.86
C GLU A 10 13.08 -15.12 -14.96
N ASP A 11 11.77 -15.31 -15.18
CA ASP A 11 11.01 -14.55 -16.19
C ASP A 11 11.02 -13.04 -15.89
N TYR A 12 10.94 -12.68 -14.60
CA TYR A 12 10.99 -11.28 -14.18
C TYR A 12 12.36 -10.67 -14.49
N ILE A 13 13.43 -11.37 -14.11
CA ILE A 13 14.81 -10.90 -14.32
C ILE A 13 15.10 -10.78 -15.82
N GLU A 14 14.71 -11.78 -16.62
CA GLU A 14 14.89 -11.76 -18.07
C GLU A 14 14.16 -10.57 -18.70
N LEU A 15 12.91 -10.33 -18.31
CA LEU A 15 12.13 -9.19 -18.81
C LEU A 15 12.78 -7.84 -18.42
N VAL A 16 13.25 -7.68 -17.17
CA VAL A 16 13.96 -6.46 -16.75
C VAL A 16 15.25 -6.27 -17.54
N GLN A 17 16.03 -7.33 -17.78
CA GLN A 17 17.25 -7.26 -18.57
C GLN A 17 16.96 -6.87 -20.02
N HIS A 18 15.90 -7.41 -20.63
CA HIS A 18 15.47 -6.99 -21.96
C HIS A 18 15.08 -5.51 -22.00
N LEU A 19 14.40 -5.00 -20.97
CA LEU A 19 14.04 -3.59 -20.88
C LEU A 19 15.27 -2.69 -20.75
N LEU A 20 16.27 -3.10 -19.98
CA LEU A 20 17.55 -2.40 -19.88
C LEU A 20 18.33 -2.41 -21.21
N HIS A 21 18.33 -3.54 -21.92
CA HIS A 21 19.10 -3.69 -23.15
C HIS A 21 18.47 -2.94 -24.35
N THR A 22 17.17 -2.68 -24.28
CA THR A 22 16.42 -1.99 -25.34
C THR A 22 16.19 -0.51 -25.06
N ALA A 23 16.40 -0.05 -23.82
CA ALA A 23 16.29 1.36 -23.47
C ALA A 23 17.50 2.14 -23.99
N ASP A 24 17.24 3.37 -24.46
CA ASP A 24 18.31 4.31 -24.75
C ASP A 24 19.07 4.64 -23.45
N PRO A 25 20.42 4.73 -23.48
CA PRO A 25 21.20 5.16 -22.33
C PRO A 25 20.78 6.56 -21.84
N ASP A 26 20.79 6.75 -20.52
CA ASP A 26 20.36 7.94 -19.78
C ASP A 26 18.88 8.33 -19.98
N SER A 27 18.08 7.42 -20.54
CA SER A 27 16.65 7.65 -20.74
C SER A 27 15.83 7.41 -19.46
N LYS A 28 14.61 7.95 -19.43
CA LYS A 28 13.65 7.67 -18.34
C LYS A 28 13.28 6.19 -18.28
N GLN A 29 13.32 5.52 -19.43
CA GLN A 29 13.01 4.11 -19.59
C GLN A 29 14.10 3.26 -18.95
N GLU A 30 15.37 3.59 -19.17
CA GLU A 30 16.50 2.94 -18.49
C GLU A 30 16.42 3.15 -16.98
N GLY A 31 16.24 4.41 -16.54
CA GLY A 31 16.10 4.72 -15.12
C GLY A 31 14.92 4.01 -14.45
N TRP A 32 13.80 3.85 -15.16
CA TRP A 32 12.66 3.07 -14.70
C TRP A 32 12.99 1.57 -14.60
N ALA A 33 13.63 1.00 -15.62
CA ALA A 33 14.00 -0.42 -15.63
C ALA A 33 15.03 -0.73 -14.52
N LEU A 34 16.02 0.13 -14.30
CA LEU A 34 16.97 0.05 -13.18
C LEU A 34 16.26 0.09 -11.84
N HIS A 35 15.31 1.01 -11.67
CA HIS A 35 14.50 1.08 -10.45
C HIS A 35 13.65 -0.20 -10.23
N LYS A 36 13.12 -0.81 -11.29
CA LYS A 36 12.37 -2.07 -11.20
C LYS A 36 13.26 -3.31 -11.01
N ALA A 37 14.56 -3.19 -11.26
CA ALA A 37 15.56 -4.22 -10.97
C ALA A 37 15.94 -4.28 -9.47
N ASP A 38 15.72 -3.19 -8.72
CA ASP A 38 16.02 -3.17 -7.29
C ASP A 38 15.22 -4.27 -6.56
N PRO A 39 15.88 -5.15 -5.77
CA PRO A 39 15.22 -6.28 -5.13
C PRO A 39 14.05 -5.89 -4.21
N VAL A 40 14.13 -4.74 -3.53
CA VAL A 40 13.08 -4.26 -2.63
C VAL A 40 11.87 -3.81 -3.43
N ILE A 41 12.10 -3.11 -4.54
CA ILE A 41 11.04 -2.67 -5.45
C ILE A 41 10.40 -3.88 -6.15
N ALA A 42 11.21 -4.80 -6.64
CA ALA A 42 10.76 -6.02 -7.32
C ALA A 42 9.89 -6.88 -6.40
N ALA A 43 10.31 -7.07 -5.14
CA ALA A 43 9.56 -7.83 -4.14
C ALA A 43 8.19 -7.23 -3.80
N GLY A 44 8.03 -5.91 -3.89
CA GLY A 44 6.74 -5.24 -3.73
C GLY A 44 5.87 -5.24 -4.99
N LEU A 45 6.46 -5.56 -6.15
CA LEU A 45 5.78 -5.50 -7.44
C LEU A 45 5.26 -6.87 -7.90
N ASN A 46 6.05 -7.93 -7.72
CA ASN A 46 5.70 -9.28 -8.17
C ASN A 46 5.93 -10.30 -7.06
N LYS A 47 4.95 -11.18 -6.84
CA LYS A 47 5.02 -12.26 -5.83
C LYS A 47 6.16 -13.24 -6.04
N SER A 48 6.58 -13.52 -7.28
CA SER A 48 7.75 -14.34 -7.59
C SER A 48 9.06 -13.73 -7.09
N ARG A 49 9.07 -12.41 -6.85
CA ARG A 49 10.19 -11.67 -6.26
C ARG A 49 10.00 -11.38 -4.77
N SER A 50 8.81 -11.65 -4.23
CA SER A 50 8.51 -11.46 -2.82
C SER A 50 8.97 -12.65 -1.98
N ARG A 51 9.22 -12.40 -0.69
CA ARG A 51 9.41 -13.46 0.30
C ARG A 51 8.12 -13.83 1.02
N MET A 52 7.03 -13.11 0.75
CA MET A 52 5.71 -13.44 1.27
C MET A 52 5.18 -14.69 0.59
N ASP A 53 4.27 -15.39 1.27
CA ASP A 53 3.47 -16.41 0.61
C ASP A 53 2.65 -15.75 -0.53
N SER A 54 2.38 -16.51 -1.59
CA SER A 54 1.64 -15.99 -2.75
C SER A 54 0.20 -15.60 -2.38
N GLU A 55 -0.46 -16.34 -1.49
CA GLU A 55 -1.82 -16.02 -1.04
C GLU A 55 -1.82 -14.73 -0.22
N ASP A 56 -0.88 -14.59 0.73
CA ASP A 56 -0.69 -13.37 1.53
C ASP A 56 -0.39 -12.15 0.65
N PHE A 57 0.42 -12.33 -0.41
CA PHE A 57 0.75 -11.27 -1.35
C PHE A 57 -0.47 -10.80 -2.14
N ASP A 58 -1.26 -11.75 -2.65
CA ASP A 58 -2.49 -11.46 -3.42
C ASP A 58 -3.53 -10.76 -2.52
N GLU A 59 -3.67 -11.16 -1.25
CA GLU A 59 -4.54 -10.48 -0.28
C GLU A 59 -4.05 -9.05 0.02
N ALA A 60 -2.74 -8.87 0.24
CA ALA A 60 -2.17 -7.55 0.51
C ALA A 60 -2.31 -6.58 -0.68
N THR A 61 -2.10 -7.06 -1.91
CA THR A 61 -2.20 -6.25 -3.13
C THR A 61 -3.64 -5.87 -3.48
N ALA A 62 -4.63 -6.72 -3.16
CA ALA A 62 -6.05 -6.38 -3.26
C ALA A 62 -6.46 -5.19 -2.38
N HIS A 63 -5.63 -4.83 -1.40
CA HIS A 63 -5.84 -3.72 -0.47
C HIS A 63 -4.91 -2.52 -0.72
N THR A 64 -4.32 -2.38 -1.92
CA THR A 64 -3.48 -1.23 -2.33
C THR A 64 -4.10 0.15 -2.09
N ASN A 65 -5.43 0.26 -2.02
CA ASN A 65 -6.11 1.48 -1.57
C ASN A 65 -5.72 1.88 -0.13
N ALA A 66 -5.37 0.92 0.74
CA ALA A 66 -4.84 1.20 2.07
C ALA A 66 -3.46 1.87 2.01
N ALA A 67 -2.58 1.48 1.08
CA ALA A 67 -1.29 2.13 0.91
C ALA A 67 -1.44 3.57 0.40
N GLU A 68 -2.30 3.79 -0.59
CA GLU A 68 -2.64 5.13 -1.07
C GLU A 68 -3.32 5.97 0.02
N GLN A 69 -4.24 5.38 0.78
CA GLN A 69 -4.90 6.04 1.91
C GLN A 69 -3.91 6.40 3.01
N THR A 70 -2.97 5.52 3.36
CA THR A 70 -1.92 5.79 4.34
C THR A 70 -0.97 6.87 3.85
N HIS A 71 -0.64 6.89 2.57
CA HIS A 71 0.13 7.97 1.95
C HIS A 71 -0.58 9.33 2.08
N GLU A 72 -1.86 9.39 1.71
CA GLU A 72 -2.69 10.61 1.86
C GLU A 72 -2.85 11.04 3.33
N LYS A 73 -3.08 10.08 4.24
CA LYS A 73 -3.15 10.31 5.69
C LYS A 73 -1.84 10.88 6.25
N GLY A 74 -0.70 10.37 5.78
CA GLY A 74 0.62 10.85 6.14
C GLY A 74 0.88 12.27 5.65
N LEU A 75 0.54 12.57 4.40
CA LEU A 75 0.64 13.92 3.83
C LEU A 75 -0.21 14.94 4.59
N ALA A 76 -1.40 14.56 5.05
CA ALA A 76 -2.26 15.41 5.86
C ALA A 76 -1.63 15.79 7.23
N MET A 77 -0.67 15.02 7.74
CA MET A 77 0.03 15.32 8.99
C MET A 77 1.29 16.19 8.81
N GLY A 78 1.64 16.52 7.56
CA GLY A 78 2.71 17.46 7.21
C GLY A 78 3.74 16.88 6.23
N ARG A 79 4.36 17.76 5.45
CA ARG A 79 5.42 17.42 4.48
C ARG A 79 6.79 17.85 5.00
N ALA A 80 7.84 17.13 4.61
CA ALA A 80 9.24 17.43 4.98
C ALA A 80 9.48 17.57 6.51
N LEU A 81 8.99 16.60 7.27
CA LEU A 81 9.16 16.56 8.72
C LEU A 81 10.61 16.23 9.10
N SER A 82 11.09 16.77 10.22
CA SER A 82 12.33 16.28 10.84
C SER A 82 12.18 14.80 11.23
N ILE A 83 13.29 14.04 11.27
CA ILE A 83 13.25 12.58 11.54
C ILE A 83 12.44 12.26 12.81
N VAL A 84 12.70 12.96 13.91
CA VAL A 84 11.97 12.76 15.17
C VAL A 84 10.47 12.99 15.00
N LYS A 85 10.10 14.05 14.30
CA LYS A 85 8.69 14.38 14.05
C LYS A 85 8.04 13.38 13.10
N ALA A 86 8.75 12.89 12.10
CA ALA A 86 8.28 11.83 11.21
C ALA A 86 7.99 10.54 11.98
N VAL A 87 8.91 10.10 12.87
CA VAL A 87 8.72 8.91 13.71
C VAL A 87 7.51 9.07 14.63
N GLN A 88 7.39 10.21 15.32
CA GLN A 88 6.25 10.48 16.18
C GLN A 88 4.94 10.48 15.38
N THR A 89 4.92 11.12 14.22
CA THR A 89 3.73 11.23 13.37
C THR A 89 3.31 9.86 12.84
N GLY A 90 4.27 9.04 12.40
CA GLY A 90 4.02 7.65 12.01
C GLY A 90 3.39 6.84 13.13
N TYR A 91 3.97 6.89 14.34
CA TYR A 91 3.41 6.21 15.52
C TYR A 91 1.96 6.62 15.82
N HIS A 92 1.62 7.90 15.71
CA HIS A 92 0.25 8.38 15.94
C HIS A 92 -0.71 7.89 14.85
N LEU A 93 -0.24 7.81 13.60
CA LEU A 93 -1.00 7.32 12.47
C LEU A 93 -1.29 5.82 12.64
N ASP A 94 -0.27 5.03 12.98
CA ASP A 94 -0.40 3.59 13.23
C ASP A 94 -1.39 3.33 14.36
N LYS A 95 -1.28 4.05 15.48
CA LYS A 95 -2.21 3.93 16.61
C LYS A 95 -3.64 4.25 16.22
N ARG A 96 -3.84 5.27 15.37
CA ARG A 96 -5.16 5.66 14.88
C ARG A 96 -5.73 4.60 13.95
N ASP A 97 -4.91 4.03 13.07
CA ASP A 97 -5.35 3.01 12.12
C ASP A 97 -5.72 1.70 12.83
N MET A 98 -4.97 1.30 13.87
CA MET A 98 -5.36 0.20 14.76
C MET A 98 -6.70 0.49 15.46
N ALA A 99 -6.89 1.68 16.01
CA ALA A 99 -8.17 2.03 16.64
C ALA A 99 -9.35 2.03 15.65
N GLN A 100 -9.12 2.41 14.39
CA GLN A 100 -10.14 2.34 13.33
C GLN A 100 -10.46 0.90 12.93
N TYR A 101 -9.44 0.04 12.89
CA TYR A 101 -9.61 -1.40 12.69
C TYR A 101 -10.47 -2.00 13.81
N ASP A 102 -10.09 -1.78 15.08
CA ASP A 102 -10.83 -2.27 16.24
C ASP A 102 -12.28 -1.77 16.25
N THR A 103 -12.49 -0.50 15.90
CA THR A 103 -13.83 0.10 15.83
C THR A 103 -14.69 -0.54 14.73
N ARG A 104 -14.08 -0.88 13.59
CA ARG A 104 -14.76 -1.59 12.50
C ARG A 104 -15.10 -3.01 12.92
N ASP A 105 -14.18 -3.72 13.55
CA ASP A 105 -14.38 -5.11 13.98
C ASP A 105 -15.47 -5.22 15.06
N LEU A 106 -15.36 -4.39 16.10
CA LEU A 106 -16.29 -4.41 17.23
C LEU A 106 -17.68 -3.86 16.91
N TYR A 107 -17.75 -2.80 16.09
CA TYR A 107 -19.00 -2.05 15.91
C TYR A 107 -19.47 -1.97 14.47
N GLY A 108 -18.78 -2.57 13.49
CA GLY A 108 -19.13 -2.48 12.08
C GLY A 108 -19.05 -1.06 11.48
N ILE A 109 -18.50 -0.09 12.21
CA ILE A 109 -18.41 1.30 11.76
C ILE A 109 -17.24 1.42 10.80
N ARG A 110 -17.54 1.81 9.55
CA ARG A 110 -16.52 2.04 8.53
C ARG A 110 -15.98 3.47 8.62
N HIS A 111 -14.69 3.62 8.28
CA HIS A 111 -14.11 4.93 8.08
C HIS A 111 -14.87 5.68 6.98
N SER A 112 -15.26 6.93 7.25
CA SER A 112 -15.98 7.78 6.31
C SER A 112 -15.39 9.18 6.33
N TYR A 113 -15.22 9.79 5.15
CA TYR A 113 -14.84 11.20 5.00
C TYR A 113 -16.01 12.18 5.31
N SER A 114 -17.19 11.65 5.68
CA SER A 114 -18.35 12.46 5.99
C SER A 114 -18.18 13.17 7.33
N LYS A 115 -18.58 14.45 7.43
CA LYS A 115 -18.57 15.25 8.67
C LYS A 115 -19.59 14.80 9.73
N ARG A 116 -20.18 13.60 9.58
CA ARG A 116 -21.13 13.05 10.55
C ARG A 116 -20.41 12.77 11.86
N SER A 117 -21.09 13.03 12.98
CA SER A 117 -20.51 12.77 14.29
C SER A 117 -20.33 11.26 14.50
N GLY A 118 -19.35 10.86 15.31
CA GLY A 118 -19.16 9.45 15.66
C GLY A 118 -20.41 8.82 16.29
N SER A 119 -21.20 9.61 17.03
CA SER A 119 -22.50 9.22 17.57
C SER A 119 -23.53 8.89 16.49
N ASP A 120 -23.57 9.65 15.40
CA ASP A 120 -24.51 9.40 14.30
C ASP A 120 -24.18 8.09 13.59
N LEU A 121 -22.89 7.84 13.35
CA LEU A 121 -22.39 6.62 12.71
C LEU A 121 -22.63 5.39 13.59
N PHE A 122 -22.41 5.49 14.90
CA PHE A 122 -22.70 4.42 15.85
C PHE A 122 -24.21 4.11 15.92
N ALA A 123 -25.05 5.14 15.99
CA ALA A 123 -26.50 4.97 15.98
C ALA A 123 -27.01 4.36 14.66
N GLU A 124 -26.34 4.61 13.54
CA GLU A 124 -26.66 3.98 12.25
C GLU A 124 -26.18 2.53 12.18
N SER A 125 -25.00 2.20 12.76
CA SER A 125 -24.51 0.83 12.83
C SER A 125 -25.43 -0.09 13.65
N LEU A 126 -25.88 0.38 14.83
CA LEU A 126 -26.84 -0.35 15.66
C LEU A 126 -28.17 -0.61 14.93
N ARG A 127 -28.59 0.28 14.02
CA ARG A 127 -29.79 0.07 13.19
C ARG A 127 -29.58 -1.00 12.12
N ARG A 128 -28.35 -1.16 11.61
CA ARG A 128 -28.02 -2.17 10.58
C ARG A 128 -27.89 -3.57 11.16
N GLY A 129 -27.37 -3.74 12.38
CA GLY A 129 -27.21 -5.03 13.05
C GLY A 129 -28.49 -5.66 13.62
N ARG A 130 -29.67 -5.07 13.37
CA ARG A 130 -30.97 -5.48 13.92
C ARG A 130 -31.90 -6.15 12.90
N LYS A 131 -31.38 -6.54 11.74
CA LYS A 131 -32.08 -7.34 10.73
C LYS A 131 -31.68 -8.80 10.83
#